data_AF-A0A0H3FPF2-F1
#
_entry.id   AF-A0A0H3FPF2-F1
#
_cell.length_a   1.000
_cell.length_b   1.000
_cell.length_c   1.000
_cell.angle_alpha   90.00
_cell.angle_beta   90.00
_cell.angle_gamma   90.00
#
_symmetry.space_group_name_H-M   'P 1'
#
loop_
_entity.id
_entity.type
_entity.pdbx_description
1 polymer ?
#
loop_
_entity_poly.entity_id
_entity_poly.type
_entity_poly.pdbx_seq_one_letter_code
_entity_poly.pdbx_strand_id
1 'polypeptide(L)'
;MSENSVDAAMRQRVRRQLADIEQRYQVRVLYACESGSRGWGFASPDSDYDVRFLYVHQPEWYLRVEAQRDVIELPIDDELDVCGWEWRKALGLLKAANPTLIEWLDSPVVYQQDASTVAALKALVPQWFSPLRARWHYYSMARKNFRGYLQGEQVRLKKYFYVLRPLLAVRWVEAGKGVPPMRFSELLAGSELEPALRNEIDELLVRKQRAGEAEYGIRRPLLHAFIQHELARGEVAPELPDSRTGRVEQLDRLLMSTVLAP
;
A
#
# COMPACT_ATOMS: atom_id res chain seq x y z
N MET A 1 4.67 -17.93 -17.21
CA MET A 1 4.96 -17.05 -16.06
C MET A 1 3.69 -16.93 -15.25
N SER A 2 3.34 -17.98 -14.51
CA SER A 2 2.24 -17.95 -13.54
C SER A 2 2.78 -17.52 -12.17
N GLU A 3 1.87 -17.12 -11.28
CA GLU A 3 2.01 -17.23 -9.82
C GLU A 3 2.74 -16.12 -9.03
N ASN A 4 2.07 -14.97 -8.94
CA ASN A 4 1.83 -14.31 -7.64
C ASN A 4 0.32 -14.35 -7.32
N SER A 5 -0.37 -15.41 -7.77
CA SER A 5 -1.79 -15.60 -7.55
C SER A 5 -1.99 -16.19 -6.17
N VAL A 6 -2.71 -15.46 -5.33
CA VAL A 6 -3.32 -16.05 -4.13
C VAL A 6 -4.24 -17.17 -4.59
N ASP A 7 -4.00 -18.38 -4.08
CA ASP A 7 -4.76 -19.57 -4.48
C ASP A 7 -6.24 -19.48 -4.09
N ALA A 8 -7.05 -20.37 -4.67
CA ALA A 8 -8.49 -20.35 -4.48
C ALA A 8 -8.91 -20.61 -3.02
N ALA A 9 -8.19 -21.48 -2.29
CA ALA A 9 -8.50 -21.84 -0.91
C ALA A 9 -8.24 -20.67 0.03
N MET A 10 -7.12 -19.96 -0.15
CA MET A 10 -6.79 -18.76 0.59
C MET A 10 -7.74 -17.62 0.26
N ARG A 11 -8.09 -17.40 -1.02
CA ARG A 11 -9.15 -16.43 -1.38
C ARG A 11 -10.47 -16.72 -0.68
N GLN A 12 -10.85 -17.98 -0.58
CA GLN A 12 -12.05 -18.39 0.14
C GLN A 12 -11.92 -18.21 1.66
N ARG A 13 -10.73 -18.44 2.24
CA ARG A 13 -10.46 -18.14 3.65
C ARG A 13 -10.60 -16.65 3.94
N VAL A 14 -9.96 -15.78 3.13
CA VAL A 14 -10.07 -14.32 3.26
C VAL A 14 -11.53 -13.87 3.17
N ARG A 15 -12.30 -14.36 2.18
CA ARG A 15 -13.73 -14.00 2.06
C ARG A 15 -14.58 -14.44 3.24
N ARG A 16 -14.30 -15.63 3.82
CA ARG A 16 -14.98 -16.07 5.04
C ARG A 16 -14.69 -15.14 6.21
N GLN A 17 -13.41 -14.76 6.39
CA GLN A 17 -13.02 -13.82 7.44
C GLN A 17 -13.68 -12.44 7.25
N LEU A 18 -13.77 -11.94 6.01
CA LEU A 18 -14.48 -10.69 5.72
C LEU A 18 -15.97 -10.80 6.05
N ALA A 19 -16.63 -11.92 5.72
CA ALA A 19 -18.04 -12.14 6.08
C ALA A 19 -18.25 -12.23 7.61
N ASP A 20 -17.34 -12.87 8.33
CA ASP A 20 -17.37 -12.93 9.80
C ASP A 20 -17.18 -11.53 10.41
N ILE A 21 -16.33 -10.69 9.82
CA ILE A 21 -16.17 -9.27 10.19
C ILE A 21 -17.46 -8.49 9.95
N GLU A 22 -18.09 -8.64 8.78
CA GLU A 22 -19.36 -7.98 8.46
C GLU A 22 -20.44 -8.31 9.51
N GLN A 23 -20.59 -9.59 9.87
CA GLN A 23 -21.54 -10.04 10.88
C GLN A 23 -21.19 -9.54 12.29
N ARG A 24 -19.94 -9.72 12.72
CA ARG A 24 -19.49 -9.40 14.08
C ARG A 24 -19.54 -7.90 14.38
N TYR A 25 -19.14 -7.08 13.41
CA TYR A 25 -19.05 -5.62 13.57
C TYR A 25 -20.27 -4.88 13.02
N GLN A 26 -21.22 -5.58 12.39
CA GLN A 26 -22.39 -5.00 11.73
C GLN A 26 -21.98 -3.92 10.72
N VAL A 27 -21.02 -4.28 9.86
CA VAL A 27 -20.46 -3.43 8.81
C VAL A 27 -20.66 -4.10 7.46
N ARG A 28 -20.53 -3.30 6.39
CA ARG A 28 -20.44 -3.82 5.02
C ARG A 28 -19.04 -3.55 4.47
N VAL A 29 -18.37 -4.59 3.97
CA VAL A 29 -17.06 -4.51 3.33
C VAL A 29 -17.25 -4.05 1.89
N LEU A 30 -16.71 -2.87 1.59
CA LEU A 30 -16.78 -2.22 0.27
C LEU A 30 -15.65 -2.66 -0.65
N TYR A 31 -14.49 -2.96 -0.08
CA TYR A 31 -13.28 -3.27 -0.84
C TYR A 31 -12.33 -4.09 0.02
N ALA A 32 -11.68 -5.10 -0.53
CA ALA A 32 -10.60 -5.83 0.12
C ALA A 32 -9.54 -6.22 -0.89
N CYS A 33 -8.28 -5.95 -0.55
CA CYS A 33 -7.14 -6.17 -1.40
C CYS A 33 -5.93 -6.68 -0.62
N GLU A 34 -4.93 -7.14 -1.35
CA GLU A 34 -3.61 -7.44 -0.83
C GLU A 34 -2.74 -6.18 -0.81
N SER A 35 -2.10 -5.89 0.33
CA SER A 35 -1.22 -4.72 0.48
C SER A 35 0.26 -5.03 0.69
N GLY A 36 0.59 -6.32 0.82
CA GLY A 36 1.90 -6.80 1.21
C GLY A 36 2.85 -7.09 0.06
N SER A 37 3.86 -7.92 0.35
CA SER A 37 4.79 -8.42 -0.66
C SER A 37 4.07 -9.10 -1.82
N ARG A 38 2.93 -9.77 -1.59
CA ARG A 38 2.05 -10.33 -2.63
C ARG A 38 1.46 -9.25 -3.54
N GLY A 39 0.94 -8.16 -2.97
CA GLY A 39 0.42 -7.02 -3.72
C GLY A 39 1.51 -6.30 -4.51
N TRP A 40 2.71 -6.23 -3.95
CA TRP A 40 3.88 -5.64 -4.61
C TRP A 40 4.51 -6.54 -5.70
N GLY A 41 4.08 -7.80 -5.87
CA GLY A 41 4.64 -8.74 -6.86
C GLY A 41 5.93 -9.45 -6.40
N PHE A 42 6.16 -9.37 -5.11
CA PHE A 42 7.27 -9.82 -4.31
C PHE A 42 7.33 -11.21 -3.71
N ALA A 43 6.20 -11.89 -3.62
CA ALA A 43 5.98 -12.85 -2.55
C ALA A 43 6.91 -14.07 -2.62
N SER A 44 7.27 -14.58 -1.45
CA SER A 44 7.85 -15.90 -1.27
C SER A 44 6.73 -16.86 -0.84
N PRO A 45 6.95 -18.19 -0.88
CA PRO A 45 5.95 -19.16 -0.44
C PRO A 45 5.47 -18.93 0.99
N ASP A 46 6.36 -18.48 1.88
CA ASP A 46 6.12 -18.20 3.31
C ASP A 46 5.76 -16.74 3.60
N SER A 47 5.44 -15.92 2.58
CA SER A 47 4.92 -14.56 2.81
C SER A 47 3.52 -14.61 3.40
N ASP A 48 3.34 -13.87 4.50
CA ASP A 48 2.04 -13.53 5.10
C ASP A 48 1.09 -12.88 4.06
N TYR A 49 -0.20 -12.92 4.37
CA TYR A 49 -1.25 -12.25 3.60
C TYR A 49 -1.66 -10.96 4.32
N ASP A 50 -1.28 -9.81 3.76
CA ASP A 50 -1.59 -8.49 4.30
C ASP A 50 -2.90 -7.99 3.68
N VAL A 51 -4.04 -8.45 4.21
CA VAL A 51 -5.36 -8.04 3.73
C VAL A 51 -5.71 -6.66 4.27
N ARG A 52 -5.98 -5.73 3.35
CA ARG A 52 -6.48 -4.40 3.67
C ARG A 52 -7.84 -4.18 3.07
N PHE A 53 -8.76 -3.68 3.88
CA PHE A 53 -10.14 -3.52 3.46
C PHE A 53 -10.73 -2.16 3.84
N LEU A 54 -11.77 -1.77 3.11
CA LEU A 54 -12.57 -0.59 3.38
C LEU A 54 -13.98 -1.07 3.76
N TYR A 55 -14.54 -0.50 4.82
CA TYR A 55 -15.86 -0.89 5.30
C TYR A 55 -16.70 0.32 5.66
N VAL A 56 -18.03 0.17 5.61
CA VAL A 56 -18.99 1.21 5.95
C VAL A 56 -19.91 0.71 7.05
N HIS A 57 -20.29 1.61 7.97
CA HIS A 57 -21.29 1.33 8.99
C HIS A 57 -22.71 1.69 8.51
N GLN A 58 -23.71 1.26 9.28
CA GLN A 58 -25.08 1.76 9.15
C GLN A 58 -25.19 3.25 9.55
N PRO A 59 -26.20 3.99 9.06
CA PRO A 59 -26.35 5.44 9.30
C PRO A 59 -26.27 5.85 10.78
N GLU A 60 -26.84 5.05 11.68
CA GLU A 60 -26.93 5.30 13.12
C GLU A 60 -25.56 5.34 13.80
N TRP A 61 -24.53 4.76 13.19
CA TRP A 61 -23.16 4.86 13.70
C TRP A 61 -22.57 6.26 13.50
N TYR A 62 -22.92 6.91 12.38
CA TYR A 62 -22.46 8.26 12.05
C TYR A 62 -23.22 9.35 12.82
N LEU A 63 -24.46 9.07 13.20
CA LEU A 63 -25.35 9.98 13.93
C LEU A 63 -25.22 9.82 15.45
N ARG A 64 -23.98 9.80 15.94
CA ARG A 64 -23.65 9.73 17.37
C ARG A 64 -22.86 10.97 17.79
N VAL A 65 -23.02 11.38 19.05
CA VAL A 65 -22.30 12.55 19.61
C VAL A 65 -20.80 12.28 19.66
N GLU A 66 -20.41 11.10 20.13
CA GLU A 66 -19.01 10.72 20.27
C GLU A 66 -18.47 10.02 19.04
N ALA A 67 -17.24 10.40 18.65
CA ALA A 67 -16.51 9.70 17.60
C ALA A 67 -16.26 8.24 18.01
N GLN A 68 -16.62 7.33 17.10
CA GLN A 68 -16.45 5.90 17.29
C GLN A 68 -15.12 5.44 16.69
N ARG A 69 -14.62 4.26 17.10
CA ARG A 69 -13.40 3.66 16.53
C ARG A 69 -13.58 3.41 15.03
N ASP A 70 -12.65 3.93 14.23
CA ASP A 70 -12.72 3.95 12.76
C ASP A 70 -11.76 2.95 12.07
N VAL A 71 -11.23 1.99 12.84
CA VAL A 71 -10.33 0.93 12.38
C VAL A 71 -10.72 -0.41 13.00
N ILE A 72 -10.74 -1.46 12.18
CA ILE A 72 -10.81 -2.86 12.62
C ILE A 72 -9.44 -3.50 12.36
N GLU A 73 -8.77 -3.97 13.41
CA GLU A 73 -7.49 -4.68 13.33
C GLU A 73 -7.67 -6.03 14.02
N LEU A 74 -7.38 -7.10 13.29
CA LEU A 74 -7.50 -8.46 13.78
C LEU A 74 -6.24 -9.23 13.39
N PRO A 75 -5.35 -9.60 14.35
CA PRO A 75 -4.49 -10.73 14.11
C PRO A 75 -5.41 -11.96 14.06
N ILE A 76 -5.62 -12.52 12.87
CA ILE A 76 -6.44 -13.72 12.71
C ILE A 76 -5.59 -14.94 13.10
N ASP A 77 -4.35 -14.97 12.63
CA ASP A 77 -3.30 -15.93 12.97
C ASP A 77 -1.94 -15.44 12.40
N ASP A 78 -0.90 -16.25 12.54
CA ASP A 78 0.47 -15.92 12.11
C ASP A 78 0.60 -15.74 10.57
N GLU A 79 -0.38 -16.17 9.77
CA GLU A 79 -0.33 -16.13 8.30
C GLU A 79 -1.18 -15.00 7.70
N LEU A 80 -2.20 -14.52 8.42
CA LEU A 80 -3.21 -13.60 7.90
C LEU A 80 -3.36 -12.33 8.77
N ASP A 81 -2.83 -11.21 8.26
CA ASP A 81 -2.95 -9.88 8.87
C ASP A 81 -4.07 -9.07 8.21
N VAL A 82 -5.14 -8.77 8.97
CA VAL A 82 -6.34 -8.12 8.45
C VAL A 82 -6.57 -6.78 9.15
N CYS A 83 -6.51 -5.71 8.35
CA CYS A 83 -6.69 -4.34 8.82
C CYS A 83 -7.65 -3.59 7.91
N GLY A 84 -8.66 -2.96 8.50
CA GLY A 84 -9.72 -2.25 7.80
C GLY A 84 -9.81 -0.80 8.20
N TRP A 85 -10.07 0.07 7.23
CA TRP A 85 -10.42 1.46 7.47
C TRP A 85 -11.90 1.70 7.22
N GLU A 86 -12.53 2.38 8.17
CA GLU A 86 -13.90 2.86 8.03
C GLU A 86 -14.01 3.86 6.87
N TRP A 87 -15.18 3.91 6.24
CA TRP A 87 -15.43 4.64 5.01
C TRP A 87 -15.17 6.15 5.10
N ARG A 88 -15.68 6.84 6.12
CA ARG A 88 -15.41 8.27 6.35
C ARG A 88 -13.91 8.49 6.63
N LYS A 89 -13.24 7.58 7.37
CA LYS A 89 -11.78 7.61 7.52
C LYS A 89 -11.07 7.50 6.16
N ALA A 90 -11.44 6.54 5.32
CA ALA A 90 -10.85 6.35 4.00
C ALA A 90 -11.02 7.60 3.12
N LEU A 91 -12.21 8.18 3.07
CA LEU A 91 -12.44 9.44 2.35
C LEU A 91 -11.62 10.60 2.92
N GLY A 92 -11.46 10.66 4.24
CA GLY A 92 -10.57 11.62 4.92
C GLY A 92 -9.09 11.43 4.55
N LEU A 93 -8.64 10.18 4.43
CA LEU A 93 -7.29 9.83 3.99
C LEU A 93 -7.07 10.23 2.52
N LEU A 94 -8.07 10.03 1.66
CA LEU A 94 -8.03 10.54 0.28
C LEU A 94 -7.93 12.06 0.26
N LYS A 95 -8.76 12.76 1.04
CA LYS A 95 -8.71 14.24 1.19
C LYS A 95 -7.33 14.74 1.64
N ALA A 96 -6.68 13.94 2.48
CA ALA A 96 -5.33 14.19 2.97
C ALA A 96 -4.22 13.72 2.00
N ALA A 97 -4.56 13.33 0.77
CA ALA A 97 -3.63 12.80 -0.22
C ALA A 97 -2.74 11.67 0.34
N ASN A 98 -3.31 10.81 1.20
CA ASN A 98 -2.57 9.73 1.82
C ASN A 98 -2.23 8.66 0.77
N PRO A 99 -0.94 8.40 0.48
CA PRO A 99 -0.56 7.46 -0.57
C PRO A 99 -0.91 6.01 -0.25
N THR A 100 -0.98 5.63 1.02
CA THR A 100 -1.30 4.25 1.41
C THR A 100 -2.69 3.84 0.93
N LEU A 101 -3.69 4.72 1.05
CA LEU A 101 -5.03 4.43 0.51
C LEU A 101 -5.00 4.29 -1.02
N ILE A 102 -4.28 5.18 -1.69
CA ILE A 102 -4.18 5.17 -3.15
C ILE A 102 -3.49 3.89 -3.62
N GLU A 103 -2.46 3.45 -2.91
CA GLU A 103 -1.77 2.19 -3.16
C GLU A 103 -2.69 0.98 -2.99
N TRP A 104 -3.53 0.94 -1.95
CA TRP A 104 -4.53 -0.13 -1.79
C TRP A 104 -5.46 -0.20 -3.00
N LEU A 105 -5.93 0.94 -3.50
CA LEU A 105 -6.80 1.00 -4.67
C LEU A 105 -6.11 0.54 -5.96
N ASP A 106 -4.78 0.59 -6.02
CA ASP A 106 -3.97 0.12 -7.15
C ASP A 106 -3.54 -1.36 -7.01
N SER A 107 -4.03 -2.06 -5.98
CA SER A 107 -3.64 -3.44 -5.74
C SER A 107 -4.03 -4.37 -6.90
N PRO A 108 -3.08 -5.19 -7.40
CA PRO A 108 -3.37 -6.15 -8.45
C PRO A 108 -4.13 -7.38 -7.95
N VAL A 109 -4.26 -7.56 -6.63
CA VAL A 109 -4.95 -8.70 -6.02
C VAL A 109 -6.11 -8.17 -5.20
N VAL A 110 -7.29 -8.19 -5.82
CA VAL A 110 -8.56 -7.86 -5.18
C VAL A 110 -9.24 -9.15 -4.72
N TYR A 111 -9.67 -9.18 -3.45
CA TYR A 111 -10.40 -10.29 -2.84
C TYR A 111 -11.92 -10.13 -3.00
N GLN A 112 -12.41 -8.91 -2.81
CA GLN A 112 -13.81 -8.51 -2.89
C GLN A 112 -13.90 -7.01 -3.17
N GLN A 113 -14.93 -6.58 -3.91
CA GLN A 113 -15.21 -5.16 -4.10
C GLN A 113 -16.68 -4.93 -4.46
N ASP A 114 -17.24 -3.83 -3.95
CA ASP A 114 -18.39 -3.17 -4.54
C ASP A 114 -17.91 -2.40 -5.77
N ALA A 115 -18.26 -2.90 -6.95
CA ALA A 115 -17.76 -2.35 -8.21
C ALA A 115 -18.12 -0.86 -8.38
N SER A 116 -19.33 -0.47 -7.96
CA SER A 116 -19.85 0.88 -8.15
C SER A 116 -19.17 1.89 -7.23
N THR A 117 -19.10 1.59 -5.93
CA THR A 117 -18.50 2.44 -4.92
C THR A 117 -17.01 2.59 -5.13
N VAL A 118 -16.31 1.49 -5.46
CA VAL A 118 -14.86 1.53 -5.71
C VAL A 118 -14.53 2.27 -7.00
N ALA A 119 -15.32 2.12 -8.06
CA ALA A 119 -15.15 2.91 -9.28
C ALA A 119 -15.33 4.42 -9.01
N ALA A 120 -16.37 4.78 -8.25
CA ALA A 120 -16.62 6.17 -7.86
C ALA A 120 -15.47 6.75 -7.02
N LEU A 121 -14.93 5.98 -6.07
CA LEU A 121 -13.77 6.39 -5.28
C LEU A 121 -12.53 6.58 -6.15
N LYS A 122 -12.21 5.62 -7.03
CA LYS A 122 -11.06 5.69 -7.95
C LYS A 122 -11.14 6.91 -8.87
N ALA A 123 -12.33 7.26 -9.35
CA ALA A 123 -12.54 8.45 -10.19
C ALA A 123 -12.21 9.78 -9.48
N LEU A 124 -12.23 9.79 -8.14
CA LEU A 124 -11.86 10.97 -7.35
C LEU A 124 -10.36 11.06 -7.09
N VAL A 125 -9.60 9.96 -7.18
CA VAL A 125 -8.16 9.92 -6.86
C VAL A 125 -7.34 11.00 -7.58
N PRO A 126 -7.48 11.22 -8.91
CA PRO A 126 -6.68 12.23 -9.61
C PRO A 126 -6.88 13.66 -9.08
N GLN A 127 -8.05 13.96 -8.50
CA GLN A 127 -8.38 15.29 -7.97
C GLN A 127 -7.79 15.51 -6.57
N TRP A 128 -7.45 14.44 -5.86
CA TRP A 128 -6.98 14.48 -4.47
C TRP A 128 -5.52 14.06 -4.30
N PHE A 129 -4.87 13.55 -5.35
CA PHE A 129 -3.46 13.20 -5.32
C PHE A 129 -2.57 14.44 -5.25
N SER A 130 -1.65 14.47 -4.29
CA SER A 130 -0.64 15.51 -4.12
C SER A 130 0.76 14.91 -4.32
N PRO A 131 1.48 15.26 -5.40
CA PRO A 131 2.87 14.88 -5.60
C PRO A 131 3.76 15.23 -4.41
N LEU A 132 3.64 16.45 -3.87
CA LEU A 132 4.44 16.88 -2.72
C LEU A 132 4.25 15.97 -1.50
N ARG A 133 3.00 15.67 -1.13
CA ARG A 133 2.71 14.86 0.06
C ARG A 133 3.06 13.40 -0.16
N ALA A 134 2.80 12.87 -1.37
CA ALA A 134 3.18 11.51 -1.72
C ALA A 134 4.69 11.31 -1.62
N ARG A 135 5.46 12.23 -2.18
CA ARG A 135 6.92 12.24 -2.10
C ARG A 135 7.39 12.20 -0.65
N TRP A 136 6.90 13.10 0.21
CA TRP A 136 7.31 13.15 1.62
C TRP A 136 6.92 11.91 2.43
N HIS A 137 5.75 11.33 2.14
CA HIS A 137 5.32 10.08 2.74
C HIS A 137 6.27 8.93 2.43
N TYR A 138 6.57 8.70 1.14
CA TYR A 138 7.49 7.65 0.72
C TYR A 138 8.90 7.90 1.24
N TYR A 139 9.41 9.13 1.16
CA TYR A 139 10.73 9.48 1.70
C TYR A 139 10.84 9.19 3.20
N SER A 140 9.85 9.61 4.00
CA SER A 140 9.83 9.36 5.44
C SER A 140 9.77 7.87 5.76
N MET A 141 9.00 7.10 4.99
CA MET A 141 8.92 5.65 5.09
C MET A 141 10.27 4.98 4.80
N ALA A 142 10.92 5.34 3.69
CA ALA A 142 12.24 4.84 3.33
C ALA A 142 13.28 5.12 4.42
N ARG A 143 13.32 6.36 4.90
CA ARG A 143 14.25 6.79 5.97
C ARG A 143 14.02 6.05 7.28
N LYS A 144 12.77 5.83 7.66
CA LYS A 144 12.42 5.04 8.86
C LYS A 144 12.86 3.58 8.70
N ASN A 145 12.53 2.96 7.57
CA ASN A 145 12.85 1.56 7.31
C ASN A 145 14.35 1.30 7.19
N PHE A 146 15.10 2.21 6.54
CA PHE A 146 16.55 2.09 6.43
C PHE A 146 17.22 2.10 7.82
N ARG A 147 16.82 3.04 8.67
CA ARG A 147 17.32 3.17 10.04
C ARG A 147 16.97 1.96 10.90
N GLY A 148 15.77 1.40 10.73
CA GLY A 148 15.28 0.29 11.54
C GLY A 148 15.83 -1.08 11.13
N TYR A 149 16.16 -1.29 9.85
CA TYR A 149 16.40 -2.66 9.33
C TYR A 149 17.77 -2.90 8.69
N LEU A 150 18.44 -1.87 8.17
CA LEU A 150 19.58 -2.06 7.26
C LEU A 150 20.91 -1.50 7.79
N GLN A 151 21.10 -1.44 9.12
CA GLN A 151 22.30 -0.85 9.73
C GLN A 151 23.40 -1.88 10.04
N GLY A 152 23.09 -3.18 10.13
CA GLY A 152 24.06 -4.23 10.46
C GLY A 152 24.89 -4.71 9.26
N GLU A 153 25.96 -5.48 9.55
CA GLU A 153 26.75 -6.18 8.52
C GLU A 153 25.95 -7.30 7.83
N GLN A 154 25.12 -7.99 8.61
CA GLN A 154 24.08 -8.89 8.10
C GLN A 154 22.72 -8.26 8.28
N VAL A 155 21.89 -8.34 7.23
CA VAL A 155 20.56 -7.73 7.19
C VAL A 155 19.55 -8.73 6.63
N ARG A 156 18.28 -8.58 7.02
CA ARG A 156 17.18 -9.33 6.41
C ARG A 156 17.01 -8.86 4.96
N LEU A 157 17.25 -9.74 4.00
CA LEU A 157 17.30 -9.38 2.59
C LEU A 157 15.98 -8.77 2.10
N LYS A 158 14.84 -9.28 2.58
CA LYS A 158 13.52 -8.71 2.24
C LYS A 158 13.37 -7.24 2.60
N LYS A 159 14.05 -6.77 3.65
CA LYS A 159 13.91 -5.39 4.13
C LYS A 159 14.53 -4.36 3.19
N TYR A 160 15.35 -4.78 2.23
CA TYR A 160 15.75 -3.93 1.11
C TYR A 160 14.53 -3.44 0.32
N PHE A 161 13.53 -4.28 0.05
CA PHE A 161 12.36 -3.85 -0.73
C PHE A 161 11.49 -2.83 0.01
N TYR A 162 11.45 -2.88 1.35
CA TYR A 162 10.78 -1.88 2.19
C TYR A 162 11.48 -0.51 2.19
N VAL A 163 12.69 -0.42 1.63
CA VAL A 163 13.45 0.84 1.45
C VAL A 163 13.51 1.22 -0.02
N LEU A 164 13.84 0.27 -0.90
CA LEU A 164 13.93 0.49 -2.34
C LEU A 164 12.60 0.94 -2.93
N ARG A 165 11.49 0.25 -2.63
CA ARG A 165 10.17 0.59 -3.17
C ARG A 165 9.79 2.06 -2.89
N PRO A 166 9.79 2.56 -1.63
CA PRO A 166 9.48 3.95 -1.38
C PRO A 166 10.49 4.94 -2.00
N LEU A 167 11.80 4.61 -2.10
CA LEU A 167 12.76 5.48 -2.79
C LEU A 167 12.49 5.57 -4.31
N LEU A 168 12.15 4.45 -4.95
CA LEU A 168 11.73 4.45 -6.36
C LEU A 168 10.41 5.20 -6.56
N ALA A 169 9.48 5.10 -5.60
CA ALA A 169 8.26 5.90 -5.61
C ALA A 169 8.55 7.41 -5.47
N VAL A 170 9.54 7.80 -4.66
CA VAL A 170 10.03 9.20 -4.62
C VAL A 170 10.51 9.64 -6.00
N ARG A 171 11.40 8.88 -6.65
CA ARG A 171 11.86 9.19 -8.02
C ARG A 171 10.72 9.26 -9.04
N TRP A 172 9.74 8.36 -8.94
CA TRP A 172 8.57 8.33 -9.81
C TRP A 172 7.77 9.64 -9.74
N VAL A 173 7.48 10.09 -8.52
CA VAL A 173 6.74 11.33 -8.28
C VAL A 173 7.56 12.54 -8.72
N GLU A 174 8.85 12.59 -8.40
CA GLU A 174 9.75 13.67 -8.79
C GLU A 174 9.93 13.77 -10.32
N ALA A 175 9.80 12.65 -11.04
CA ALA A 175 9.80 12.61 -12.50
C ALA A 175 8.44 12.99 -13.13
N GLY A 176 7.44 13.41 -12.34
CA GLY A 176 6.14 13.83 -12.85
C GLY A 176 5.25 12.69 -13.38
N LYS A 177 5.57 11.43 -13.07
CA LYS A 177 4.84 10.25 -13.58
C LYS A 177 3.52 9.97 -12.83
N GLY A 178 3.10 10.88 -11.95
CA GLY A 178 1.84 10.78 -11.21
C GLY A 178 1.90 9.80 -10.03
N VAL A 179 0.82 9.04 -9.85
CA VAL A 179 0.70 8.03 -8.78
C VAL A 179 1.69 6.89 -9.04
N PRO A 180 2.58 6.55 -8.09
CA PRO A 180 3.48 5.40 -8.25
C PRO A 180 2.69 4.08 -8.25
N PRO A 181 2.98 3.15 -9.18
CA PRO A 181 2.29 1.86 -9.22
C PRO A 181 2.57 1.02 -7.97
N MET A 182 1.60 0.18 -7.59
CA MET A 182 1.75 -0.72 -6.47
C MET A 182 2.82 -1.79 -6.74
N ARG A 183 2.81 -2.37 -7.94
CA ARG A 183 3.72 -3.44 -8.37
C ARG A 183 5.16 -2.93 -8.45
N PHE A 184 6.05 -3.60 -7.73
CA PHE A 184 7.48 -3.25 -7.71
C PHE A 184 8.14 -3.40 -9.08
N SER A 185 7.75 -4.40 -9.87
CA SER A 185 8.25 -4.59 -11.24
C SER A 185 7.95 -3.40 -12.16
N GLU A 186 6.79 -2.77 -11.99
CA GLU A 186 6.39 -1.58 -12.78
C GLU A 186 7.17 -0.35 -12.34
N LEU A 187 7.37 -0.17 -11.02
CA LEU A 187 8.27 0.86 -10.49
C LEU A 187 9.68 0.72 -11.03
N LEU A 188 10.24 -0.51 -11.03
CA LEU A 188 11.57 -0.78 -11.57
C LEU A 188 11.65 -0.53 -13.07
N ALA A 189 10.65 -0.93 -13.84
CA ALA A 189 10.61 -0.71 -15.28
C ALA A 189 10.56 0.77 -15.64
N GLY A 190 9.87 1.59 -14.85
CA GLY A 190 9.85 3.04 -15.01
C GLY A 190 10.98 3.79 -14.29
N SER A 191 11.98 3.10 -13.74
CA SER A 191 13.11 3.72 -13.05
C SER A 191 14.37 3.69 -13.91
N GLU A 192 15.05 4.84 -14.01
CA GLU A 192 16.38 4.93 -14.62
C GLU A 192 17.43 4.54 -13.57
N LEU A 193 18.05 3.38 -13.75
CA LEU A 193 19.03 2.79 -12.85
C LEU A 193 20.25 2.31 -13.65
N GLU A 194 21.44 2.45 -13.05
CA GLU A 194 22.66 1.89 -13.61
C GLU A 194 22.52 0.37 -13.80
N PRO A 195 23.04 -0.22 -14.90
CA PRO A 195 22.86 -1.65 -15.20
C PRO A 195 23.32 -2.58 -14.06
N ALA A 196 24.43 -2.25 -13.40
CA ALA A 196 24.93 -3.04 -12.27
C ALA A 196 23.97 -3.04 -11.07
N LEU A 197 23.39 -1.87 -10.74
CA LEU A 197 22.41 -1.74 -9.66
C LEU A 197 21.12 -2.49 -10.02
N ARG A 198 20.66 -2.36 -11.27
CA ARG A 198 19.47 -3.06 -11.76
C ARG A 198 19.63 -4.57 -11.65
N ASN A 199 20.75 -5.10 -12.14
CA ASN A 199 21.06 -6.53 -12.04
C ASN A 199 21.07 -7.02 -10.58
N GLU A 200 21.65 -6.25 -9.66
CA GLU A 200 21.68 -6.63 -8.24
C GLU A 200 20.27 -6.65 -7.61
N ILE A 201 19.39 -5.71 -7.98
CA ILE A 201 17.98 -5.73 -7.53
C ILE A 201 17.25 -6.95 -8.12
N ASP A 202 17.45 -7.26 -9.40
CA ASP A 202 16.82 -8.39 -10.05
C ASP A 202 17.29 -9.73 -9.43
N GLU A 203 18.58 -9.86 -9.13
CA GLU A 203 19.10 -11.01 -8.37
C GLU A 203 18.47 -11.13 -6.99
N LEU A 204 18.34 -10.00 -6.26
CA LEU A 204 17.72 -9.99 -4.95
C LEU A 204 16.26 -10.40 -5.02
N LEU A 205 15.53 -9.98 -6.06
CA LEU A 205 14.14 -10.35 -6.31
C LEU A 205 14.00 -11.84 -6.54
N VAL A 206 14.85 -12.42 -7.40
CA VAL A 206 14.86 -13.87 -7.68
C VAL A 206 15.19 -14.67 -6.42
N ARG A 207 16.18 -14.23 -5.63
CA ARG A 207 16.49 -14.88 -4.34
C ARG A 207 15.30 -14.82 -3.40
N LYS A 208 14.72 -13.64 -3.23
CA LYS A 208 13.58 -13.43 -2.34
C LYS A 208 12.37 -14.28 -2.73
N GLN A 209 12.08 -14.45 -4.02
CA GLN A 209 10.96 -15.27 -4.49
C GLN A 209 11.20 -16.78 -4.28
N ARG A 210 12.45 -17.22 -4.17
CA ARG A 210 12.84 -18.64 -3.98
C ARG A 210 13.11 -19.02 -2.53
N ALA A 211 13.60 -18.08 -1.73
CA ALA A 211 13.97 -18.27 -0.34
C ALA A 211 12.86 -17.81 0.62
N GLY A 212 13.01 -18.14 1.90
CA GLY A 212 12.08 -17.74 2.94
C GLY A 212 12.23 -16.27 3.38
N GLU A 213 11.17 -15.70 3.93
CA GLU A 213 11.05 -14.35 4.48
C GLU A 213 12.08 -14.02 5.59
N ALA A 214 12.69 -15.04 6.19
CA ALA A 214 13.68 -14.93 7.27
C ALA A 214 15.15 -14.88 6.77
N GLU A 215 15.40 -14.88 5.46
CA GLU A 215 16.77 -14.92 4.93
C GLU A 215 17.59 -13.67 5.34
N TYR A 216 18.70 -13.93 6.02
CA TYR A 216 19.74 -12.95 6.28
C TYR A 216 20.84 -13.09 5.23
N GLY A 217 21.42 -11.96 4.86
CA GLY A 217 22.60 -11.95 4.00
C GLY A 217 23.51 -10.80 4.35
N ILE A 218 24.75 -10.89 3.85
CA ILE A 218 25.71 -9.80 3.94
C ILE A 218 25.12 -8.58 3.23
N ARG A 219 25.28 -7.43 3.87
CA ARG A 219 24.95 -6.12 3.32
C ARG A 219 25.53 -5.97 1.90
N ARG A 220 24.68 -5.64 0.95
CA ARG A 220 25.01 -5.42 -0.46
C ARG A 220 25.52 -3.99 -0.70
N PRO A 221 26.82 -3.79 -1.02
CA PRO A 221 27.41 -2.46 -1.07
C PRO A 221 26.77 -1.51 -2.09
N LEU A 222 26.44 -1.97 -3.31
CA LEU A 222 25.85 -1.08 -4.33
C LEU A 222 24.44 -0.65 -3.93
N LEU A 223 23.61 -1.57 -3.41
CA LEU A 223 22.29 -1.23 -2.87
C LEU A 223 22.39 -0.21 -1.73
N HIS A 224 23.34 -0.39 -0.81
CA HIS A 224 23.54 0.55 0.29
C HIS A 224 24.01 1.93 -0.19
N ALA A 225 24.96 1.98 -1.11
CA ALA A 225 25.43 3.22 -1.70
C ALA A 225 24.28 3.97 -2.39
N PHE A 226 23.46 3.25 -3.17
CA PHE A 226 22.27 3.82 -3.78
C PHE A 226 21.27 4.36 -2.75
N ILE A 227 20.94 3.58 -1.72
CA ILE A 227 20.00 3.99 -0.67
C ILE A 227 20.51 5.22 0.08
N GLN A 228 21.78 5.24 0.47
CA GLN A 228 22.37 6.38 1.18
C GLN A 228 22.38 7.63 0.30
N HIS A 229 22.71 7.49 -0.98
CA HIS A 229 22.66 8.58 -1.94
C HIS A 229 21.24 9.13 -2.10
N GLU A 230 20.24 8.27 -2.31
CA GLU A 230 18.85 8.70 -2.45
C GLU A 230 18.29 9.32 -1.17
N LEU A 231 18.69 8.83 0.00
CA LEU A 231 18.30 9.44 1.27
C LEU A 231 18.91 10.84 1.43
N ALA A 232 20.20 11.00 1.13
CA ALA A 232 20.87 12.30 1.18
C ALA A 232 20.25 13.29 0.17
N ARG A 233 20.07 12.87 -1.08
CA ARG A 233 19.39 13.64 -2.13
C ARG A 233 17.96 14.02 -1.70
N GLY A 234 17.27 13.09 -1.04
CA GLY A 234 15.88 13.23 -0.63
C GLY A 234 15.64 14.16 0.56
N GLU A 235 16.67 14.68 1.22
CA GLU A 235 16.48 15.66 2.31
C GLU A 235 15.85 16.97 1.82
N VAL A 236 16.13 17.35 0.57
CA VAL A 236 15.54 18.52 -0.08
C VAL A 236 14.61 18.03 -1.18
N ALA A 237 13.34 18.44 -1.12
CA ALA A 237 12.40 18.14 -2.19
C ALA A 237 12.55 19.15 -3.33
N PRO A 238 12.45 18.72 -4.60
CA PRO A 238 12.24 19.65 -5.71
C PRO A 238 10.90 20.37 -5.53
N GLU A 239 10.69 21.44 -6.28
CA GLU A 239 9.40 22.12 -6.30
C GLU A 239 8.34 21.19 -6.90
N LEU A 240 7.41 20.75 -6.06
CA LEU A 240 6.33 19.85 -6.42
C LEU A 240 5.00 20.50 -6.04
N PRO A 241 3.97 20.36 -6.88
CA PRO A 241 2.64 20.86 -6.53
C PRO A 241 2.10 20.06 -5.34
N ASP A 242 1.51 20.75 -4.37
CA ASP A 242 0.64 20.12 -3.38
C ASP A 242 -0.73 19.76 -3.96
N SER A 243 -1.03 20.29 -5.16
CA SER A 243 -2.37 20.49 -5.72
C SER A 243 -3.38 19.39 -5.39
N ARG A 244 -4.45 19.79 -4.69
CA ARG A 244 -5.69 19.05 -4.50
C ARG A 244 -6.80 19.88 -5.11
N THR A 245 -7.27 19.49 -6.29
CA THR A 245 -8.33 20.19 -7.02
C THR A 245 -9.72 19.66 -6.69
N GLY A 246 -9.80 18.61 -5.87
CA GLY A 246 -11.04 17.98 -5.45
C GLY A 246 -11.92 18.89 -4.59
N ARG A 247 -13.24 18.71 -4.74
CA ARG A 247 -14.25 19.40 -3.95
C ARG A 247 -14.76 18.48 -2.86
N VAL A 248 -14.73 18.94 -1.60
CA VAL A 248 -15.10 18.11 -0.43
C VAL A 248 -16.52 17.56 -0.57
N GLU A 249 -17.42 18.31 -1.20
CA GLU A 249 -18.81 17.93 -1.46
C GLU A 249 -18.93 16.70 -2.39
N GLN A 250 -17.90 16.35 -3.16
CA GLN A 250 -17.85 15.08 -3.89
C GLN A 250 -17.60 13.90 -2.94
N LEU A 251 -16.73 14.08 -1.95
CA LEU A 251 -16.48 13.07 -0.92
C LEU A 251 -17.71 12.92 -0.01
N ASP A 252 -18.37 14.02 0.37
CA ASP A 252 -19.59 13.99 1.19
C ASP A 252 -20.73 13.26 0.47
N ARG A 253 -20.91 13.51 -0.84
CA ARG A 253 -21.89 12.78 -1.65
C ARG A 253 -21.58 11.30 -1.74
N LEU A 254 -20.32 10.93 -1.94
CA LEU A 254 -19.90 9.53 -2.00
C LEU A 254 -20.04 8.84 -0.64
N LEU A 255 -19.78 9.54 0.46
CA LEU A 255 -20.07 9.07 1.82
C LEU A 255 -21.57 8.77 1.96
N MET A 256 -22.40 9.77 1.71
CA MET A 256 -23.85 9.69 1.89
C MET A 256 -24.49 8.62 1.00
N SER A 257 -24.14 8.55 -0.29
CA SER A 257 -24.69 7.55 -1.21
C SER A 257 -24.30 6.13 -0.81
N THR A 258 -23.13 5.94 -0.21
CA THR A 258 -22.65 4.62 0.21
C THR A 258 -23.29 4.19 1.53
N VAL A 259 -23.44 5.12 2.48
CA VAL A 259 -24.05 4.86 3.81
C VAL A 259 -25.55 4.60 3.71
N LEU A 260 -26.24 5.32 2.81
CA LEU A 260 -27.69 5.18 2.60
C LEU A 260 -28.06 4.12 1.55
N ALA A 261 -27.07 3.45 0.95
CA ALA A 261 -27.35 2.32 0.05
C ALA A 261 -27.98 1.17 0.84
N PRO A 262 -29.03 0.53 0.31
CA PRO A 262 -29.73 -0.59 0.96
C PRO A 262 -28.85 -1.83 1.12
#